data_AF-X1NQ18-F1
#
_entry.id   AF-X1NQ18-F1
#
_cell.length_a   1.000
_cell.length_b   1.000
_cell.length_c   1.000
_cell.angle_alpha   90.00
_cell.angle_beta   90.00
_cell.angle_gamma   90.00
#
_symmetry.space_group_name_H-M   'P 1'
#
loop_
_entity.id
_entity.type
_entity.pdbx_description
1 polymer ?
#
loop_
_entity_poly.entity_id
_entity_poly.type
_entity_poly.pdbx_seq_one_letter_code
_entity_poly.pdbx_strand_id
1 'polypeptide(L)'
;MLPFQDRREMMDTWVTITVYNREKTRAERAIEAAFARMMKIEEIASIYDENAEAYMLNEQGRLDDPSPELIEIIDAAKYYYKISKGAFDITVEPLLELWDYEEGEVRGRQVS
;
A
#
# COMPACT_ATOMS: atom_id res chain seq x y z
N MET A 1 -23.62 8.45 -21.62
CA MET A 1 -23.77 8.06 -20.20
C MET A 1 -22.63 8.72 -19.45
N LEU A 2 -22.91 9.57 -18.46
CA LEU A 2 -21.85 10.17 -17.64
C LEU A 2 -21.36 9.14 -16.61
N PRO A 3 -20.06 9.10 -16.28
CA PRO A 3 -19.57 8.22 -15.23
C PRO A 3 -19.94 8.73 -13.84
N PHE A 4 -19.98 7.82 -12.87
CA PHE A 4 -19.91 8.14 -11.46
C PHE A 4 -18.45 8.12 -11.05
N GLN A 5 -18.02 9.12 -10.30
CA GLN A 5 -16.62 9.28 -9.92
C GLN A 5 -16.53 9.78 -8.49
N ASP A 6 -15.57 9.24 -7.75
CA ASP A 6 -15.18 9.74 -6.44
C ASP A 6 -13.65 9.73 -6.33
N ARG A 7 -13.12 10.66 -5.52
CA ARG A 7 -11.68 10.84 -5.31
C ARG A 7 -11.40 10.98 -3.82
N ARG A 8 -10.50 10.15 -3.30
CA ARG A 8 -10.09 10.14 -1.88
C ARG A 8 -8.58 10.14 -1.76
N GLU A 9 -8.09 10.66 -0.65
CA GLU A 9 -6.71 10.51 -0.23
C GLU A 9 -6.55 9.15 0.47
N MET A 10 -5.55 8.36 0.05
CA MET A 10 -5.27 7.01 0.56
C MET A 10 -3.89 6.58 0.06
N MET A 11 -3.15 5.76 0.82
CA MET A 11 -1.81 5.27 0.42
C MET A 11 -0.87 6.44 0.04
N ASP A 12 -0.90 7.53 0.83
CA ASP A 12 -0.17 8.79 0.60
C ASP A 12 -0.32 9.40 -0.80
N THR A 13 -1.46 9.15 -1.44
CA THR A 13 -1.75 9.67 -2.77
C THR A 13 -3.24 9.93 -2.98
N TRP A 14 -3.57 10.50 -4.13
CA TRP A 14 -4.95 10.70 -4.54
C TRP A 14 -5.42 9.56 -5.43
N VAL A 15 -6.41 8.82 -4.97
CA VAL A 15 -7.04 7.73 -5.70
C VAL A 15 -8.36 8.21 -6.28
N THR A 16 -8.57 7.97 -7.57
CA THR A 16 -9.82 8.29 -8.26
C THR A 16 -10.44 7.02 -8.81
N ILE A 17 -11.70 6.75 -8.45
CA ILE A 17 -12.45 5.60 -8.94
C ILE A 17 -13.57 6.10 -9.84
N THR A 18 -13.60 5.59 -11.07
CA THR A 18 -14.58 5.97 -12.10
C THR A 18 -15.38 4.75 -12.53
N VAL A 19 -16.70 4.78 -12.37
CA VAL A 19 -17.61 3.67 -12.70
C VAL A 19 -18.65 4.11 -13.72
N TYR A 20 -18.77 3.32 -14.79
CA TYR A 20 -19.79 3.48 -15.82
C TYR A 20 -20.96 2.52 -15.53
N ASN A 21 -22.09 3.05 -15.06
CA ASN A 21 -23.29 2.27 -14.82
C ASN A 21 -24.55 3.10 -15.14
N ARG A 22 -25.68 2.45 -15.39
CA ARG A 22 -26.98 3.14 -15.55
C ARG A 22 -27.67 3.40 -14.21
N GLU A 23 -27.40 2.57 -13.21
CA GLU A 23 -28.01 2.68 -11.88
C GLU A 23 -27.03 3.32 -10.89
N LYS A 24 -27.37 4.51 -10.39
CA LYS A 24 -26.55 5.29 -9.46
C LYS A 24 -26.14 4.48 -8.22
N THR A 25 -27.10 3.85 -7.56
CA THR A 25 -26.86 3.07 -6.34
C THR A 25 -25.95 1.86 -6.55
N ARG A 26 -25.91 1.27 -7.75
CA ARG A 26 -24.93 0.22 -8.07
C ARG A 26 -23.53 0.80 -8.27
N ALA A 27 -23.42 1.95 -8.94
CA ALA A 27 -22.13 2.60 -9.15
C ALA A 27 -21.52 3.06 -7.82
N GLU A 28 -22.30 3.71 -6.97
CA GLU A 28 -21.86 4.15 -5.64
C GLU A 28 -21.40 2.97 -4.79
N ARG A 29 -22.18 1.86 -4.74
CA ARG A 29 -21.75 0.65 -4.02
C ARG A 29 -20.44 0.06 -4.55
N ALA A 30 -20.22 0.09 -5.87
CA ALA A 30 -18.97 -0.39 -6.45
C ALA A 30 -17.78 0.50 -6.08
N ILE A 31 -17.98 1.83 -6.07
CA ILE A 31 -16.98 2.81 -5.64
C ILE A 31 -16.62 2.58 -4.16
N GLU A 32 -17.62 2.48 -3.28
CA GLU A 32 -17.38 2.23 -1.85
C GLU A 32 -16.67 0.90 -1.61
N ALA A 33 -17.09 -0.17 -2.29
CA ALA A 33 -16.46 -1.48 -2.15
C ALA A 33 -14.99 -1.45 -2.58
N ALA A 34 -14.66 -0.70 -3.62
CA ALA A 34 -13.29 -0.57 -4.10
C ALA A 34 -12.41 0.21 -3.10
N PHE A 35 -12.89 1.33 -2.56
CA PHE A 35 -12.16 2.06 -1.51
C PHE A 35 -12.01 1.24 -0.23
N ALA A 36 -13.06 0.53 0.19
CA ALA A 36 -12.99 -0.36 1.36
C ALA A 36 -11.96 -1.48 1.17
N ARG A 37 -11.85 -2.04 -0.05
CA ARG A 37 -10.83 -3.04 -0.36
C ARG A 37 -9.41 -2.46 -0.30
N MET A 38 -9.21 -1.25 -0.83
CA MET A 38 -7.92 -0.58 -0.76
C MET A 38 -7.51 -0.28 0.68
N MET A 39 -8.45 0.21 1.51
CA MET A 39 -8.21 0.44 2.93
C MET A 39 -7.81 -0.87 3.64
N LYS A 40 -8.43 -2.00 3.28
CA LYS A 40 -8.03 -3.28 3.88
C LYS A 40 -6.61 -3.71 3.50
N ILE A 41 -6.16 -3.38 2.29
CA ILE A 41 -4.76 -3.62 1.89
C ILE A 41 -3.82 -2.67 2.64
N GLU A 42 -4.19 -1.41 2.82
CA GLU A 42 -3.40 -0.44 3.60
C GLU A 42 -3.16 -0.93 5.03
N GLU A 43 -4.22 -1.38 5.71
CA GLU A 43 -4.14 -1.96 7.07
C GLU A 43 -3.19 -3.17 7.19
N ILE A 44 -2.84 -3.83 6.07
CA ILE A 44 -1.97 -5.00 6.04
C ILE A 44 -0.55 -4.63 5.63
N ALA A 45 -0.43 -3.81 4.59
CA ALA A 45 0.81 -3.59 3.86
C ALA A 45 1.51 -2.27 4.17
N SER A 46 0.92 -1.40 4.99
CA SER A 46 1.57 -0.15 5.40
C SER A 46 2.87 -0.43 6.15
N ILE A 47 3.92 0.33 5.82
CA ILE A 47 5.20 0.36 6.56
C ILE A 47 5.27 1.54 7.52
N TYR A 48 4.18 2.30 7.66
CA TYR A 48 4.10 3.48 8.54
C TYR A 48 3.09 3.30 9.69
N ASP A 49 2.09 2.41 9.53
CA ASP A 49 1.13 2.08 10.59
C ASP A 49 1.66 0.94 11.46
N GLU A 50 1.81 1.19 12.77
CA GLU A 50 2.30 0.22 13.75
C GLU A 50 1.41 -1.03 13.89
N ASN A 51 0.16 -0.94 13.46
CA ASN A 51 -0.80 -2.05 13.50
C ASN A 51 -0.75 -2.92 12.23
N ALA A 52 -0.05 -2.48 11.18
CA ALA A 52 0.05 -3.22 9.93
C ALA A 52 1.02 -4.40 10.06
N GLU A 53 0.69 -5.49 9.36
CA GLU A 53 1.51 -6.69 9.38
C GLU A 53 2.88 -6.48 8.74
N ALA A 54 2.96 -5.68 7.66
CA ALA A 54 4.24 -5.33 7.03
C ALA A 54 5.15 -4.54 7.99
N TYR A 55 4.61 -3.55 8.71
CA TYR A 55 5.34 -2.84 9.75
C TYR A 55 5.86 -3.79 10.84
N MET A 56 4.97 -4.62 11.41
CA MET A 56 5.37 -5.58 12.44
C MET A 56 6.44 -6.56 11.95
N LEU A 57 6.36 -7.00 10.69
CA LEU A 57 7.38 -7.86 10.09
C LEU A 57 8.73 -7.17 9.98
N ASN A 58 8.76 -5.89 9.57
CA ASN A 58 10.00 -5.10 9.49
C ASN A 58 10.64 -4.91 10.87
N GLU A 59 9.85 -4.49 11.87
CA GLU A 59 10.32 -4.25 13.23
C GLU A 59 10.82 -5.51 13.95
N GLN A 60 10.11 -6.64 13.77
CA GLN A 60 10.40 -7.87 14.52
C GLN A 60 11.30 -8.84 13.74
N GLY A 61 11.45 -8.64 12.42
CA GLY A 61 12.13 -9.56 11.51
C GLY A 61 11.41 -10.90 11.29
N ARG A 62 10.22 -11.07 11.89
CA ARG A 62 9.41 -12.29 11.88
C ARG A 62 7.99 -11.94 12.28
N LEU A 63 7.03 -12.52 11.58
CA LEU A 63 5.62 -12.48 11.95
C LEU A 63 5.09 -13.90 12.17
N ASP A 64 4.44 -14.12 13.31
CA ASP A 64 3.70 -15.36 13.58
C ASP A 64 2.34 -15.31 12.86
N ASP A 65 2.01 -16.35 12.10
CA ASP A 65 0.72 -16.51 11.43
C ASP A 65 0.30 -15.30 10.56
N PRO A 66 1.13 -14.90 9.57
CA PRO A 66 0.79 -13.78 8.68
C PRO A 66 -0.49 -14.06 7.91
N SER A 67 -1.26 -13.01 7.62
CA SER A 67 -2.46 -13.16 6.80
C SER A 67 -2.12 -13.73 5.42
N PRO A 68 -3.03 -14.52 4.82
CA PRO A 68 -2.85 -15.00 3.45
C PRO A 68 -2.60 -13.87 2.45
N GLU A 69 -3.17 -12.69 2.68
CA GLU A 69 -3.03 -11.53 1.81
C GLU A 69 -1.61 -10.93 1.89
N LEU A 70 -1.01 -10.84 3.08
CA LEU A 70 0.39 -10.43 3.20
C LEU A 70 1.32 -11.44 2.50
N ILE A 71 1.05 -12.74 2.65
CA ILE A 71 1.82 -13.79 1.96
C ILE A 71 1.72 -13.60 0.44
N GLU A 72 0.53 -13.36 -0.10
CA GLU A 72 0.32 -13.11 -1.54
C GLU A 72 1.12 -11.90 -2.03
N ILE A 73 1.13 -10.80 -1.28
CA ILE A 73 1.90 -9.59 -1.60
C ILE A 73 3.41 -9.90 -1.63
N ILE A 74 3.93 -10.59 -0.60
CA ILE A 74 5.35 -10.94 -0.49
C ILE A 74 5.76 -11.91 -1.61
N ASP A 75 4.92 -12.89 -1.94
CA ASP A 75 5.22 -13.84 -3.01
C ASP A 75 5.21 -13.17 -4.40
N ALA A 76 4.29 -12.23 -4.63
CA ALA A 76 4.31 -11.39 -5.83
C ALA A 76 5.60 -10.56 -5.90
N ALA A 77 6.02 -9.93 -4.80
CA ALA A 77 7.26 -9.17 -4.73
C ALA A 77 8.49 -10.04 -5.02
N LYS A 78 8.58 -11.24 -4.44
CA LYS A 78 9.64 -12.22 -4.70
C LYS A 78 9.66 -12.70 -6.14
N TYR A 79 8.49 -12.84 -6.77
CA TYR A 79 8.41 -13.12 -8.20
C TYR A 79 9.02 -11.99 -9.02
N TYR A 80 8.63 -10.74 -8.74
CA TYR A 80 9.17 -9.57 -9.45
C TYR A 80 10.67 -9.40 -9.24
N TYR A 81 11.18 -9.59 -8.03
CA TYR A 81 12.61 -9.61 -7.73
C TYR A 81 13.38 -10.57 -8.65
N LYS A 82 12.87 -11.79 -8.84
CA LYS A 82 13.52 -12.81 -9.70
C LYS A 82 13.53 -12.38 -11.15
N ILE A 83 12.38 -11.97 -11.71
CA ILE A 83 12.29 -11.64 -13.14
C ILE A 83 12.99 -10.32 -13.47
N SER A 84 13.09 -9.40 -12.51
CA SER A 84 13.84 -8.15 -12.64
C SER A 84 15.33 -8.32 -12.35
N LYS A 85 15.80 -9.52 -11.98
CA LYS A 85 17.19 -9.79 -11.57
C LYS A 85 17.67 -8.86 -10.45
N GLY A 86 16.82 -8.62 -9.45
CA GLY A 86 17.11 -7.75 -8.31
C GLY A 86 16.89 -6.26 -8.53
N ALA A 87 16.46 -5.81 -9.72
CA ALA A 87 16.14 -4.40 -9.94
C ALA A 87 14.88 -3.91 -9.17
N PHE A 88 13.94 -4.81 -8.86
CA PHE A 88 12.86 -4.58 -7.92
C PHE A 88 13.15 -5.39 -6.66
N ASP A 89 13.33 -4.73 -5.52
CA ASP A 89 13.63 -5.37 -4.25
C ASP A 89 12.86 -4.66 -3.13
N ILE A 90 12.05 -5.43 -2.39
CA ILE A 90 11.22 -4.89 -1.30
C ILE A 90 12.00 -4.74 0.02
N THR A 91 13.25 -5.23 0.10
CA THR A 91 14.08 -5.12 1.31
C THR A 91 15.05 -3.94 1.26
N VAL A 92 14.76 -2.91 0.46
CA VAL A 92 15.63 -1.73 0.27
C VAL A 92 15.53 -0.71 1.39
N GLU A 93 14.63 -0.89 2.36
CA GLU A 93 14.40 0.05 3.47
C GLU A 93 15.69 0.48 4.19
N PRO A 94 16.63 -0.41 4.59
CA PRO A 94 17.88 0.04 5.22
C PRO A 94 18.76 0.93 4.33
N LEU A 95 18.66 0.79 3.00
CA LEU A 95 19.33 1.70 2.07
C LEU A 95 18.60 3.05 2.02
N LEU A 96 17.27 3.05 2.00
CA LEU A 96 16.47 4.28 2.02
C LEU A 96 16.74 5.09 3.29
N GLU A 97 16.82 4.45 4.46
CA GLU A 97 17.16 5.11 5.73
C GLU A 97 18.53 5.80 5.68
N LEU A 98 19.51 5.19 5.00
CA LEU A 98 20.83 5.80 4.80
C LEU A 98 20.75 7.02 3.88
N TRP A 99 19.94 6.98 2.82
CA TRP A 99 19.74 8.13 1.92
C TRP A 99 18.94 9.25 2.60
N ASP A 100 17.90 8.93 3.36
CA ASP A 100 17.11 9.89 4.14
C ASP A 100 17.97 10.55 5.24
N TYR A 101 18.96 9.82 5.78
CA TYR A 101 19.95 10.39 6.71
C TYR A 101 20.86 11.42 6.03
N GLU A 102 21.30 11.16 4.79
CA GLU A 102 22.08 12.12 3.99
C GLU A 102 21.24 13.31 3.52
N GLU A 103 19.95 13.11 3.24
CA GLU A 103 18.98 14.20 3.00
C GLU A 103 18.48 14.87 4.30
N GLY A 104 18.97 14.44 5.47
CA GLY A 104 18.56 14.87 6.81
C GLY A 104 18.81 16.33 7.20
N GLU A 105 19.11 17.21 6.25
CA GLU A 105 18.90 18.66 6.37
C GLU A 105 17.57 19.14 5.72
N VAL A 106 16.85 18.31 4.97
CA VAL A 106 15.63 18.69 4.24
C VAL A 106 14.58 17.56 4.19
N ARG A 107 14.14 17.06 5.36
CA ARG A 107 12.73 16.77 5.68
C ARG A 107 12.66 15.91 6.95
N GLY A 108 12.45 16.59 8.07
CA GLY A 108 12.02 15.93 9.28
C GLY A 108 10.75 15.14 9.00
N ARG A 109 10.82 13.82 9.22
CA ARG A 109 9.85 13.01 9.96
C ARG A 109 8.55 13.79 10.27
N GLN A 110 7.67 13.94 9.28
CA GLN A 110 6.29 14.33 9.56
C GLN A 110 5.55 13.04 9.89
N VAL A 111 5.66 12.68 11.17
CA VAL A 111 4.64 11.86 11.83
C VAL A 111 3.47 12.81 12.07
N SER A 112 2.31 12.48 11.54
CA SER A 112 1.04 13.12 11.88
C SER A 112 0.75 13.02 13.37
#